data_AF-A0A1F8VM05-F1
#
_entry.id   AF-A0A1F8VM05-F1
#
_cell.length_a   1.000
_cell.length_b   1.000
_cell.length_c   1.000
_cell.angle_alpha   90.00
_cell.angle_beta   90.00
_cell.angle_gamma   90.00
#
_symmetry.space_group_name_H-M   'P 1'
#
loop_
_entity.id
_entity.type
_entity.pdbx_description
1 polymer ?
#
loop_
_entity_poly.entity_id
_entity_poly.type
_entity_poly.pdbx_seq_one_letter_code
_entity_poly.pdbx_strand_id
1 'polypeptide(L)' 'MGDIGDDLLDTYKDIRAGLVLFDRGEVDDALWHWSFLHLIHWGRHAVGAMYALHCLAISQNE' A
#
# COMPACT_ATOMS: atom_id res chain seq x y z
N MET A 1 -2.40 14.79 -3.87
CA MET A 1 -1.29 13.96 -4.35
C MET A 1 -0.34 13.90 -3.17
N GLY A 2 -0.23 12.74 -2.51
CA GLY A 2 0.63 12.57 -1.33
C GLY A 2 2.09 12.54 -1.75
N ASP A 3 2.99 12.74 -0.80
CA ASP A 3 4.42 12.44 -0.98
C ASP A 3 4.63 10.91 -1.04
N ILE A 4 5.72 10.45 -1.65
CA ILE A 4 6.12 9.04 -1.73
C ILE A 4 6.23 8.44 -0.32
N GLY A 5 6.74 9.21 0.65
CA GLY A 5 6.82 8.76 2.05
C GLY A 5 5.45 8.45 2.65
N ASP A 6 4.47 9.32 2.42
CA ASP A 6 3.09 9.13 2.88
C ASP A 6 2.43 7.94 2.18
N ASP A 7 2.58 7.84 0.84
CA ASP A 7 2.02 6.74 0.07
C ASP A 7 2.57 5.37 0.53
N LEU A 8 3.87 5.27 0.80
CA LEU A 8 4.49 4.05 1.33
C LEU A 8 4.05 3.75 2.77
N LEU A 9 3.95 4.76 3.62
CA LEU A 9 3.54 4.60 5.01
C LEU A 9 2.09 4.12 5.10
N ASP A 10 1.20 4.68 4.30
CA ASP A 10 -0.22 4.33 4.30
C ASP A 10 -0.45 2.94 3.69
N THR A 11 0.29 2.58 2.63
CA THR A 11 0.29 1.19 2.15
C THR A 11 0.77 0.21 3.22
N TYR A 12 1.84 0.53 3.95
CA TYR A 12 2.34 -0.33 5.02
C TYR A 12 1.31 -0.53 6.14
N LYS A 13 0.66 0.55 6.61
CA LYS A 13 -0.32 0.48 7.69
C LYS A 13 -1.49 -0.45 7.36
N ASP A 14 -2.05 -0.33 6.15
CA ASP A 14 -3.20 -1.12 5.72
C ASP A 14 -2.85 -2.61 5.58
N ILE A 15 -1.70 -2.93 4.99
CA ILE A 15 -1.24 -4.31 4.89
C ILE A 15 -0.96 -4.88 6.28
N ARG A 16 -0.29 -4.11 7.15
CA ARG A 16 0.04 -4.54 8.51
C ARG A 16 -1.20 -4.79 9.36
N ALA A 17 -2.23 -3.97 9.22
CA ALA A 17 -3.49 -4.18 9.94
C ALA A 17 -4.13 -5.52 9.58
N GLY A 18 -4.17 -5.90 8.30
CA GLY A 18 -4.64 -7.23 7.90
C GLY A 18 -3.74 -8.38 8.37
N LEU A 19 -2.40 -8.18 8.44
CA LEU A 19 -1.49 -9.18 9.01
C LEU A 19 -1.77 -9.45 10.50
N VAL A 20 -2.14 -8.42 11.27
CA VAL A 20 -2.53 -8.59 12.68
C VAL A 20 -3.78 -9.47 12.83
N LEU A 21 -4.75 -9.35 11.92
CA LEU A 21 -5.93 -10.23 11.89
C LEU A 21 -5.52 -11.66 11.52
N PHE A 22 -4.68 -11.80 10.49
CA PHE A 22 -4.19 -13.10 10.04
C PHE A 22 -3.43 -13.86 11.14
N ASP A 23 -2.53 -13.18 11.86
CA ASP A 23 -1.74 -13.75 12.96
C ASP A 23 -2.60 -14.23 14.15
N ARG A 24 -3.84 -13.71 14.27
CA ARG A 24 -4.83 -14.14 15.27
C ARG A 24 -5.66 -15.34 14.81
N GLY A 25 -5.48 -15.80 13.57
CA GLY A 25 -6.29 -16.84 12.95
C GLY A 25 -7.59 -16.32 12.33
N GLU A 26 -7.80 -15.00 12.29
CA GLU A 26 -8.99 -14.34 11.70
C GLU A 26 -8.79 -14.18 10.18
N VAL A 27 -8.64 -15.32 9.47
CA VAL A 27 -8.20 -15.33 8.06
C VAL A 27 -9.21 -14.65 7.13
N ASP A 28 -10.51 -14.89 7.31
CA ASP A 28 -11.54 -14.29 6.45
C ASP A 28 -11.61 -12.77 6.63
N ASP A 29 -11.46 -12.28 7.87
CA ASP A 29 -11.42 -10.85 8.17
C ASP A 29 -10.14 -10.20 7.61
N ALA A 30 -9.00 -10.88 7.68
CA ALA A 30 -7.76 -10.42 7.05
C ALA A 30 -7.92 -10.28 5.53
N LEU A 31 -8.50 -11.30 4.87
CA LEU A 31 -8.77 -11.29 3.43
C LEU A 31 -9.74 -10.17 3.03
N TRP A 32 -10.82 -10.00 3.80
CA TRP A 32 -11.77 -8.91 3.57
C TRP A 32 -11.08 -7.55 3.73
N HIS A 33 -10.31 -7.38 4.81
CA HIS A 33 -9.59 -6.13 5.11
C HIS A 33 -8.63 -5.75 3.97
N TRP A 34 -7.78 -6.69 3.54
CA TRP A 34 -6.86 -6.44 2.43
C TRP A 34 -7.59 -6.14 1.12
N SER A 35 -8.62 -6.91 0.79
CA SER A 35 -9.36 -6.74 -0.48
C SER A 35 -10.10 -5.40 -0.53
N PHE A 36 -10.76 -5.03 0.57
CA PHE A 36 -11.50 -3.79 0.68
C PHE A 36 -10.56 -2.59 0.61
N LEU A 37 -9.52 -2.55 1.46
CA LEU A 37 -8.58 -1.43 1.47
C LEU A 37 -7.69 -1.39 0.22
N HIS A 38 -7.48 -2.50 -0.48
CA HIS A 38 -6.81 -2.46 -1.78
C HIS A 38 -7.64 -1.65 -2.78
N LEU A 39 -8.96 -1.91 -2.82
CA LEU A 39 -9.88 -1.23 -3.72
C LEU A 39 -10.00 0.26 -3.41
N ILE A 40 -10.06 0.64 -2.13
CA ILE A 40 -10.38 2.02 -1.73
C ILE A 40 -9.20 2.85 -1.25
N HIS A 41 -8.04 2.25 -0.95
CA HIS A 41 -6.93 2.92 -0.27
C HIS A 41 -5.53 2.43 -0.71
N TRP A 42 -4.92 1.45 -0.03
CA TRP A 42 -3.51 1.11 -0.23
C TRP A 42 -3.13 0.74 -1.66
N GLY A 43 -4.06 0.22 -2.48
CA GLY A 43 -3.80 -0.08 -3.88
C GLY A 43 -3.48 1.17 -4.70
N ARG A 44 -4.20 2.27 -4.47
CA ARG A 44 -3.93 3.56 -5.14
C ARG A 44 -2.62 4.17 -4.69
N HIS A 45 -2.32 4.12 -3.39
CA HIS A 45 -1.06 4.63 -2.83
C HIS A 45 0.14 3.84 -3.33
N ALA A 46 0.04 2.51 -3.39
CA ALA A 46 1.10 1.65 -3.92
C ALA A 46 1.42 1.98 -5.39
N VAL A 47 0.41 2.13 -6.25
CA VAL A 47 0.61 2.52 -7.65
C VAL A 47 1.18 3.93 -7.77
N GLY A 48 0.71 4.87 -6.95
CA GLY A 48 1.23 6.24 -6.90
C GLY A 48 2.72 6.30 -6.56
N ALA A 49 3.11 5.61 -5.49
CA ALA A 49 4.51 5.51 -5.06
C ALA A 49 5.39 4.85 -6.13
N MET A 50 4.95 3.73 -6.72
CA MET A 50 5.67 3.04 -7.79
C MET A 50 5.90 3.96 -9.00
N TYR A 51 4.88 4.70 -9.42
CA TYR A 51 4.97 5.64 -10.53
C TYR A 51 5.95 6.78 -10.23
N ALA A 52 5.86 7.39 -9.05
CA ALA A 52 6.75 8.47 -8.64
C ALA A 52 8.21 8.03 -8.58
N LEU A 53 8.49 6.85 -8.02
CA LEU A 53 9.84 6.26 -7.99
C LEU A 53 10.36 5.96 -9.40
N HIS A 54 9.50 5.46 -10.31
CA HIS A 54 9.88 5.23 -11.69
C HIS A 54 10.26 6.52 -12.41
N CYS A 55 9.46 7.59 -12.26
CA CYS A 55 9.78 8.91 -12.80
C CYS A 55 11.09 9.45 -12.25
N LEU A 56 11.33 9.32 -10.94
CA LEU A 56 12.59 9.73 -10.32
C LEU A 56 13.78 8.96 -10.89
N ALA A 57 13.66 7.63 -11.02
CA ALA A 57 14.74 6.79 -11.55
C ALA A 57 15.05 7.08 -13.04
N ILE A 58 14.03 7.39 -13.86
CA ILE A 58 14.24 7.82 -15.25
C ILE A 58 14.94 9.18 -15.28
N SER A 59 14.48 10.15 -14.47
CA SER A 59 15.09 11.50 -14.43
C SER A 59 16.55 11.53 -13.95
N GLN A 60 17.04 10.45 -13.33
CA GLN A 60 18.44 10.34 -12.91
C GLN A 60 19.34 9.67 -13.95
N ASN A 61 18.77 9.12 -15.02
CA ASN A 61 19.50 8.46 -16.11
C ASN A 61 19.57 9.33 -17.39
N GLU A 62 19.12 10.58 -17.33
CA GLU A 62 19.30 11.63 -18.35
C GLU A 62 20.34 12.67 -17.88
#